data_AF-A0A7K0KK48-F1
#
_entry.id   AF-A0A7K0KK48-F1
#
_cell.length_a   1.000
_cell.length_b   1.000
_cell.length_c   1.000
_cell.angle_alpha   90.00
_cell.angle_beta   90.00
_cell.angle_gamma   90.00
#
_symmetry.space_group_name_H-M   'P 1'
#
loop_
_entity.id
_entity.type
_entity.pdbx_description
1 polymer ?
#
loop_
_entity_poly.entity_id
_entity_poly.type
_entity_poly.pdbx_seq_one_letter_code
_entity_poly.pdbx_strand_id
1 'polypeptide(L)'
;MKSIFYLCAFIIAMTLFSCSDGTEQSISDASLPSKEQAPLNHLTRASDSSDSLCLLEFDDSMRSLLNFRTKVVRHTRKVGQSPADYDANFSSNMFAIRELPVTIEVMEAGKNKSQRYLWCNRAGSEVKLTDNKNAFDISQQFYLKILPASSGIPYLLYSESSKTPLTVGHYRKTPNVNILMSNSKDDISNPFVGWDLKPTSAAGYFAIENEMFLGQKDPKNMWSVFNYYLEVNDNNELRFAEYTGKNQQKFFIKPIARFTVGNVSYNFEAAKVTDATPYEVKFNRVFQGKPRSEIVEDVNGRVTEKSWFQQNRSNIKFDLNTDTLLKMPTVLARKALLLDGELPKIRYNISSYQNVYSYRKYTVKGFAPQTNKCLILITMKLTSYNVEVPYTVYAQYNGREIKFTGTWKGYVIPNPDYVDPIITTRFFNMTTGEEIFDSEAAKSFKIKR
;
A
#
# COMPACT_ATOMS: atom_id res chain seq x y z
N MET A 1 28.56 40.85 18.64
CA MET A 1 27.27 40.93 19.39
C MET A 1 26.07 40.91 18.44
N LYS A 2 25.86 39.82 17.69
CA LYS A 2 24.59 39.51 16.97
C LYS A 2 24.27 38.00 16.90
N SER A 3 25.11 37.12 17.48
CA SER A 3 24.89 35.65 17.48
C SER A 3 24.33 35.08 18.78
N ILE A 4 24.09 35.90 19.81
CA ILE A 4 23.49 35.44 21.09
C ILE A 4 21.97 35.63 21.10
N PHE A 5 21.42 36.53 20.27
CA PHE A 5 19.97 36.78 20.21
C PHE A 5 19.17 35.70 19.47
N TYR A 6 19.79 34.95 18.56
CA TYR A 6 19.11 33.85 17.85
C TYR A 6 19.11 32.53 18.63
N LEU A 7 19.97 32.37 19.64
CA LEU A 7 19.98 31.19 20.52
C LEU A 7 18.92 31.30 21.64
N CYS A 8 18.59 32.51 22.09
CA CYS A 8 17.55 32.73 23.11
C CYS A 8 16.12 32.70 22.55
N ALA A 9 15.92 33.00 21.25
CA ALA A 9 14.61 32.87 20.60
C ALA A 9 14.20 31.40 20.32
N PHE A 10 15.16 30.48 20.30
CA PHE A 10 14.91 29.05 20.05
C PHE A 10 14.61 28.24 21.33
N ILE A 11 14.88 28.81 22.52
CA ILE A 11 14.67 28.13 23.82
C ILE A 11 13.32 28.53 24.46
N ILE A 12 12.70 29.65 24.05
CA ILE A 12 11.40 30.10 24.57
C ILE A 12 10.21 29.46 23.80
N ALA A 13 10.44 28.83 22.65
CA ALA A 13 9.39 28.10 21.91
C ALA A 13 9.17 26.65 22.38
N MET A 14 9.96 26.16 23.35
CA MET A 14 9.90 24.78 23.86
C MET A 14 9.44 24.67 25.33
N THR A 15 8.95 25.75 25.94
CA THR A 15 8.54 25.77 27.36
C THR A 15 7.07 26.12 27.62
N LEU A 16 6.18 26.03 26.63
CA LEU A 16 4.73 26.12 26.85
C LEU A 16 4.02 24.76 27.08
N PHE A 17 4.78 23.70 27.40
CA PHE A 17 4.24 22.52 28.06
C PHE A 17 4.87 22.37 29.45
N SER A 18 4.53 23.28 30.36
CA SER A 18 4.61 23.06 31.80
C SER A 18 3.88 24.19 32.53
N CYS A 19 2.78 23.86 33.21
CA CYS A 19 2.16 24.52 34.36
C CYS A 19 0.74 23.92 34.50
N SER A 20 0.23 23.52 35.66
CA SER A 20 0.69 23.70 37.03
C SER A 20 0.31 22.50 37.88
N ASP A 21 1.17 22.20 38.86
CA ASP A 21 0.80 21.44 40.05
C ASP A 21 -0.26 22.22 40.84
N GLY A 22 -1.34 21.53 41.19
CA GLY A 22 -2.32 21.96 42.18
C GLY A 22 -2.26 20.98 43.34
N THR A 23 -1.56 21.39 44.40
CA THR A 23 -1.67 20.84 45.76
C THR A 23 -3.11 20.94 46.26
N GLU A 24 -3.66 19.85 46.81
CA GLU A 24 -4.46 19.78 48.05
C GLU A 24 -4.88 18.31 48.27
N GLN A 25 -4.32 17.66 49.29
CA GLN A 25 -4.86 17.48 50.65
C GLN A 25 -5.83 16.30 50.78
N SER A 26 -5.31 15.30 51.48
CA SER A 26 -6.00 14.12 52.02
C SER A 26 -7.14 14.49 52.96
N ILE A 27 -8.35 13.98 52.70
CA ILE A 27 -9.36 13.73 53.74
C ILE A 27 -10.02 12.37 53.48
N SER A 28 -10.24 11.70 54.60
CA SER A 28 -10.62 10.31 54.89
C SER A 28 -11.99 9.83 54.40
N ASP A 29 -12.04 8.50 54.25
CA ASP A 29 -13.15 7.53 54.31
C ASP A 29 -14.56 8.01 54.67
N ALA A 30 -15.52 7.61 53.84
CA ALA A 30 -16.84 7.18 54.29
C ALA A 30 -17.41 6.10 53.34
N SER A 31 -18.00 5.08 53.97
CA SER A 31 -18.49 3.78 53.51
C SER A 31 -19.64 3.78 52.48
N LEU A 32 -19.51 2.88 51.47
CA LEU A 32 -20.44 1.83 50.95
C LEU A 32 -21.98 2.06 51.02
N PRO A 33 -22.77 1.64 49.99
CA PRO A 33 -22.94 0.21 49.74
C PRO A 33 -22.93 -0.26 48.28
N SER A 34 -22.47 -1.52 48.16
CA SER A 34 -22.56 -2.45 47.05
C SER A 34 -23.98 -2.61 46.50
N LYS A 35 -24.09 -2.69 45.17
CA LYS A 35 -25.21 -3.40 44.53
C LYS A 35 -24.72 -4.33 43.44
N GLU A 36 -25.22 -5.55 43.53
CA GLU A 36 -24.81 -6.75 42.85
C GLU A 36 -25.04 -6.69 41.34
N GLN A 37 -24.11 -7.31 40.62
CA GLN A 37 -24.30 -7.79 39.27
C GLN A 37 -25.32 -8.93 39.30
N ALA A 38 -26.37 -8.84 38.48
CA ALA A 38 -27.21 -9.98 38.13
C ALA A 38 -27.45 -10.01 36.61
N PRO A 39 -27.61 -11.22 36.04
CA PRO A 39 -27.22 -11.51 34.66
C PRO A 39 -28.33 -11.22 33.62
N LEU A 40 -27.84 -11.00 32.40
CA LEU A 40 -28.58 -10.68 31.19
C LEU A 40 -29.52 -11.83 30.79
N ASN A 41 -30.82 -11.70 31.03
CA ASN A 41 -31.83 -12.60 30.49
C ASN A 41 -32.55 -11.99 29.28
N HIS A 42 -32.24 -12.59 28.14
CA HIS A 42 -33.00 -12.78 26.91
C HIS A 42 -34.49 -12.38 26.96
N LEU A 43 -34.88 -11.30 26.27
CA LEU A 43 -36.26 -11.11 25.80
C LEU A 43 -36.29 -10.60 24.35
N THR A 44 -36.80 -11.51 23.54
CA THR A 44 -37.37 -11.42 22.20
C THR A 44 -37.96 -10.06 21.83
N ARG A 45 -37.42 -9.43 20.77
CA ARG A 45 -37.92 -8.19 20.19
C ARG A 45 -39.15 -8.48 19.32
N ALA A 46 -40.34 -8.24 19.88
CA ALA A 46 -41.55 -8.06 19.09
C ALA A 46 -41.43 -6.80 18.24
N SER A 47 -41.79 -6.94 16.97
CA SER A 47 -41.92 -5.88 15.98
C SER A 47 -43.05 -4.93 16.37
N ASP A 48 -42.73 -3.70 16.78
CA ASP A 48 -43.62 -2.55 16.57
C ASP A 48 -42.92 -1.20 16.78
N SER A 49 -43.15 -0.30 15.82
CA SER A 49 -42.66 1.10 15.68
C SER A 49 -41.13 1.27 15.58
N SER A 50 -40.66 1.98 14.54
CA SER A 50 -39.24 2.31 14.36
C SER A 50 -38.71 3.02 15.60
N ASP A 51 -37.86 2.35 16.36
CA ASP A 51 -37.22 2.95 17.52
C ASP A 51 -36.38 4.15 17.06
N SER A 52 -36.71 5.34 17.57
CA SER A 52 -36.03 6.57 17.20
C SER A 52 -34.57 6.52 17.67
N LEU A 53 -33.65 7.04 16.87
CA LEU A 53 -32.24 7.12 17.23
C LEU A 53 -31.94 8.39 18.03
N CYS A 54 -31.04 8.27 19.00
CA CYS A 54 -30.52 9.38 19.79
C CYS A 54 -28.99 9.42 19.67
N LEU A 55 -28.41 10.62 19.71
CA LEU A 55 -26.96 10.78 19.83
C LEU A 55 -26.52 10.33 21.22
N LEU A 56 -25.34 9.70 21.32
CA LEU A 56 -24.72 9.46 22.61
C LEU A 56 -24.27 10.79 23.20
N GLU A 57 -24.63 11.04 24.45
CA GLU A 57 -24.25 12.25 25.19
C GLU A 57 -22.97 12.01 26.00
N PHE A 58 -22.19 13.07 26.18
CA PHE A 58 -20.95 13.02 26.95
C PHE A 58 -21.23 13.27 28.44
N ASP A 59 -21.37 12.18 29.19
CA ASP A 59 -21.74 12.19 30.60
C ASP A 59 -20.54 12.21 31.56
N ASP A 60 -20.82 12.25 32.86
CA ASP A 60 -19.81 12.27 33.91
C ASP A 60 -18.99 10.97 33.99
N SER A 61 -19.56 9.85 33.57
CA SER A 61 -18.83 8.57 33.48
C SER A 61 -17.72 8.67 32.43
N MET A 62 -18.05 9.18 31.24
CA MET A 62 -17.10 9.39 30.15
C MET A 62 -16.00 10.40 30.55
N ARG A 63 -16.37 11.47 31.27
CA ARG A 63 -15.42 12.44 31.85
C ARG A 63 -14.43 11.76 32.81
N SER A 64 -14.93 10.90 33.69
CA SER A 64 -14.11 10.15 34.63
C SER A 64 -13.13 9.22 33.92
N LEU A 65 -13.61 8.45 32.93
CA LEU A 65 -12.78 7.56 32.12
C LEU A 65 -11.70 8.32 31.33
N LEU A 66 -12.03 9.50 30.79
CA LEU A 66 -11.06 10.35 30.09
C LEU A 66 -9.94 10.84 31.02
N ASN A 67 -10.28 11.20 32.27
CA ASN A 67 -9.30 11.57 33.29
C ASN A 67 -8.38 10.39 33.67
N PHE A 68 -8.88 9.15 33.64
CA PHE A 68 -8.04 7.97 33.82
C PHE A 68 -7.15 7.73 32.60
N ARG A 69 -7.69 7.73 31.37
CA ARG A 69 -6.91 7.55 30.12
C ARG A 69 -5.74 8.53 30.04
N THR A 70 -5.98 9.81 30.35
CA THR A 70 -4.92 10.85 30.30
C THR A 70 -3.80 10.59 31.31
N LYS A 71 -4.10 10.04 32.50
CA LYS A 71 -3.10 9.58 33.47
C LYS A 71 -2.35 8.33 32.96
N VAL A 72 -3.03 7.42 32.27
CA VAL A 72 -2.43 6.19 31.69
C VAL A 72 -1.45 6.50 30.56
N VAL A 73 -1.83 7.35 29.61
CA VAL A 73 -1.01 7.73 28.45
C VAL A 73 0.29 8.43 28.87
N ARG A 74 0.29 9.16 29.99
CA ARG A 74 1.51 9.75 30.56
C ARG A 74 2.53 8.69 31.00
N HIS A 75 2.10 7.48 31.32
CA HIS A 75 2.96 6.38 31.77
C HIS A 75 3.38 5.39 30.67
N THR A 76 2.63 5.28 29.57
CA THR A 76 2.87 4.30 28.51
C THR A 76 3.33 4.97 27.22
N ARG A 77 4.60 5.41 27.18
CA ARG A 77 5.26 5.77 25.92
C ARG A 77 6.19 4.64 25.45
N LYS A 78 5.97 4.24 24.20
CA LYS A 78 6.77 3.35 23.32
C LYS A 78 6.38 1.87 23.29
N VAL A 79 5.38 1.56 22.46
CA VAL A 79 5.44 0.35 21.64
C VAL A 79 5.58 0.82 20.20
N GLY A 80 6.79 0.72 19.64
CA GLY A 80 7.02 1.01 18.23
C GLY A 80 6.36 -0.06 17.37
N GLN A 81 5.75 0.33 16.25
CA GLN A 81 5.34 -0.64 15.22
C GLN A 81 6.58 -1.36 14.69
N SER A 82 6.44 -2.64 14.37
CA SER A 82 7.48 -3.39 13.66
C SER A 82 7.82 -2.66 12.35
N PRO A 83 9.11 -2.52 11.97
CA PRO A 83 9.50 -1.88 10.71
C PRO A 83 8.81 -2.48 9.47
N ALA A 84 8.43 -3.76 9.52
CA ALA A 84 7.74 -4.45 8.43
C ALA A 84 6.28 -3.99 8.22
N ASP A 85 5.66 -3.39 9.23
CA ASP A 85 4.26 -2.94 9.20
C ASP A 85 4.11 -1.45 8.89
N TYR A 86 5.23 -0.74 8.77
CA TYR A 86 5.25 0.71 8.58
C TYR A 86 5.01 1.10 7.11
N ASP A 87 3.90 1.80 6.87
CA ASP A 87 3.63 2.47 5.60
C ASP A 87 4.15 3.92 5.66
N ALA A 88 5.34 4.14 5.10
CA ALA A 88 6.00 5.45 5.10
C ALA A 88 5.22 6.55 4.34
N ASN A 89 4.31 6.18 3.44
CA ASN A 89 3.54 7.12 2.63
C ASN A 89 2.11 7.29 3.15
N PHE A 90 1.75 6.64 4.27
CA PHE A 90 0.38 6.62 4.78
C PHE A 90 -0.19 8.02 5.00
N SER A 91 0.52 8.87 5.75
CA SER A 91 0.06 10.22 6.07
C SER A 91 -0.16 11.08 4.81
N SER A 92 0.81 11.08 3.88
CA SER A 92 0.67 11.83 2.62
C SER A 92 -0.46 11.30 1.74
N ASN A 93 -0.62 9.98 1.66
CA ASN A 93 -1.66 9.36 0.84
C ASN A 93 -3.05 9.57 1.46
N MET A 94 -3.17 9.54 2.79
CA MET A 94 -4.41 9.87 3.50
C MET A 94 -4.80 11.34 3.28
N PHE A 95 -3.83 12.25 3.36
CA PHE A 95 -4.05 13.66 3.05
C PHE A 95 -4.48 13.88 1.60
N ALA A 96 -3.92 13.14 0.65
CA ALA A 96 -4.28 13.23 -0.76
C ALA A 96 -5.72 12.79 -1.04
N ILE A 97 -6.27 11.85 -0.26
CA ILE A 97 -7.66 11.37 -0.42
C ILE A 97 -8.67 12.10 0.46
N ARG A 98 -8.26 13.07 1.28
CA ARG A 98 -9.18 13.86 2.10
C ARG A 98 -10.33 14.42 1.25
N GLU A 99 -11.55 14.31 1.72
CA GLU A 99 -12.76 14.81 1.03
C GLU A 99 -13.01 14.18 -0.35
N LEU A 100 -12.28 13.13 -0.74
CA LEU A 100 -12.68 12.29 -1.87
C LEU A 100 -13.63 11.20 -1.37
N PRO A 101 -14.63 10.81 -2.18
CA PRO A 101 -15.44 9.65 -1.88
C PRO A 101 -14.60 8.37 -1.76
N VAL A 102 -14.89 7.60 -0.72
CA VAL A 102 -14.30 6.29 -0.41
C VAL A 102 -15.40 5.31 -0.05
N THR A 103 -15.17 4.03 -0.28
CA THR A 103 -15.93 2.95 0.36
C THR A 103 -15.18 2.42 1.58
N ILE A 104 -15.93 1.99 2.59
CA ILE A 104 -15.39 1.31 3.78
C ILE A 104 -15.99 -0.10 3.81
N GLU A 105 -15.12 -1.11 3.94
CA GLU A 105 -15.53 -2.51 3.93
C GLU A 105 -14.84 -3.28 5.07
N VAL A 106 -15.59 -4.10 5.81
CA VAL A 106 -15.04 -5.01 6.83
C VAL A 106 -14.38 -6.21 6.17
N MET A 107 -13.33 -6.77 6.78
CA MET A 107 -12.63 -7.97 6.32
C MET A 107 -13.53 -9.22 6.41
N GLU A 108 -14.34 -9.31 7.46
CA GLU A 108 -15.24 -10.43 7.65
C GLU A 108 -16.52 -9.94 8.33
N ALA A 109 -17.67 -10.31 7.77
CA ALA A 109 -18.97 -10.09 8.40
C ALA A 109 -19.32 -11.27 9.33
N GLY A 110 -20.40 -11.13 10.09
CA GLY A 110 -20.96 -12.18 10.94
C GLY A 110 -21.57 -13.33 10.11
N LYS A 111 -22.87 -13.56 10.29
CA LYS A 111 -23.60 -14.67 9.67
C LYS A 111 -23.65 -14.60 8.14
N ASN A 112 -23.79 -13.40 7.56
CA ASN A 112 -23.84 -13.23 6.11
C ASN A 112 -22.51 -12.69 5.62
N LYS A 113 -21.63 -13.58 5.16
CA LYS A 113 -20.26 -13.24 4.77
C LYS A 113 -20.17 -12.28 3.58
N SER A 114 -21.22 -12.08 2.78
CA SER A 114 -21.24 -11.09 1.70
C SER A 114 -21.56 -9.67 2.18
N GLN A 115 -22.22 -9.52 3.34
CA GLN A 115 -22.74 -8.24 3.84
C GLN A 115 -21.63 -7.43 4.51
N ARG A 116 -20.73 -6.85 3.71
CA ARG A 116 -19.45 -6.30 4.17
C ARG A 116 -19.27 -4.80 3.93
N TYR A 117 -20.13 -4.18 3.12
CA TYR A 117 -19.99 -2.77 2.72
C TYR A 117 -20.78 -1.88 3.66
N LEU A 118 -20.15 -0.82 4.20
CA LEU A 118 -20.88 0.19 4.98
C LEU A 118 -21.88 0.91 4.07
N TRP A 119 -23.06 1.21 4.62
CA TRP A 119 -24.16 1.85 3.91
C TRP A 119 -24.93 2.80 4.84
N CYS A 120 -25.14 4.03 4.40
CA CYS A 120 -25.89 5.07 5.10
C CYS A 120 -26.48 6.07 4.09
N ASN A 121 -27.80 6.17 4.03
CA ASN A 121 -28.49 6.93 2.98
C ASN A 121 -29.14 8.23 3.46
N ARG A 122 -29.18 8.52 4.76
CA ARG A 122 -29.85 9.71 5.30
C ARG A 122 -29.10 10.29 6.50
N ALA A 123 -29.30 11.58 6.75
CA ALA A 123 -28.85 12.20 8.00
C ALA A 123 -29.62 11.61 9.17
N GLY A 124 -28.96 11.41 10.31
CA GLY A 124 -29.61 10.88 11.52
C GLY A 124 -29.95 9.39 11.47
N SER A 125 -29.49 8.64 10.47
CA SER A 125 -29.74 7.19 10.37
C SER A 125 -28.55 6.35 10.81
N GLU A 126 -28.83 5.14 11.31
CA GLU A 126 -27.83 4.10 11.59
C GLU A 126 -27.05 3.73 10.31
N VAL A 127 -25.73 3.58 10.44
CA VAL A 127 -24.88 3.01 9.40
C VAL A 127 -25.02 1.49 9.46
N LYS A 128 -25.42 0.89 8.35
CA LYS A 128 -25.66 -0.56 8.22
C LYS A 128 -24.63 -1.20 7.30
N LEU A 129 -24.67 -2.52 7.22
CA LEU A 129 -23.95 -3.27 6.20
C LEU A 129 -24.89 -3.67 5.06
N THR A 130 -24.36 -3.68 3.84
CA THR A 130 -25.02 -4.24 2.65
C THR A 130 -24.10 -5.26 1.97
N ASP A 131 -24.69 -6.19 1.23
CA ASP A 131 -24.01 -7.14 0.35
C ASP A 131 -23.97 -6.68 -1.11
N ASN A 132 -24.75 -5.65 -1.46
CA ASN A 132 -24.75 -5.05 -2.78
C ASN A 132 -23.47 -4.24 -2.99
N LYS A 133 -22.47 -4.82 -3.65
CA LYS A 133 -21.24 -4.11 -4.00
C LYS A 133 -21.50 -3.10 -5.12
N ASN A 134 -21.77 -1.85 -4.76
CA ASN A 134 -21.88 -0.76 -5.72
C ASN A 134 -21.12 0.48 -5.23
N ALA A 135 -19.88 0.62 -5.68
CA ALA A 135 -19.02 1.74 -5.30
C ALA A 135 -19.56 3.11 -5.78
N PHE A 136 -20.48 3.13 -6.75
CA PHE A 136 -21.14 4.34 -7.24
C PHE A 136 -22.46 4.65 -6.54
N ASP A 137 -22.97 3.77 -5.67
CA ASP A 137 -24.06 4.11 -4.76
C ASP A 137 -23.55 5.10 -3.72
N ILE A 138 -24.06 6.34 -3.76
CA ILE A 138 -23.68 7.40 -2.83
C ILE A 138 -23.91 7.02 -1.36
N SER A 139 -24.83 6.09 -1.10
CA SER A 139 -25.10 5.57 0.25
C SER A 139 -23.96 4.69 0.77
N GLN A 140 -23.13 4.12 -0.10
CA GLN A 140 -21.92 3.36 0.26
C GLN A 140 -20.66 4.21 0.26
N GLN A 141 -20.80 5.49 -0.10
CA GLN A 141 -19.71 6.43 -0.14
C GLN A 141 -19.63 7.21 1.18
N PHE A 142 -18.40 7.38 1.62
CA PHE A 142 -18.01 8.15 2.78
C PHE A 142 -16.83 9.04 2.37
N TYR A 143 -16.43 9.97 3.21
CA TYR A 143 -15.19 10.70 3.01
C TYR A 143 -14.58 11.09 4.35
N LEU A 144 -13.28 11.42 4.31
CA LEU A 144 -12.53 11.82 5.49
C LEU A 144 -12.24 13.32 5.43
N LYS A 145 -12.48 14.05 6.52
CA LYS A 145 -11.89 15.38 6.73
C LYS A 145 -10.71 15.24 7.70
N ILE A 146 -9.65 16.00 7.44
CA ILE A 146 -8.47 16.09 8.30
C ILE A 146 -8.44 17.52 8.82
N LEU A 147 -8.61 17.69 10.13
CA LEU A 147 -8.56 18.98 10.79
C LEU A 147 -7.11 19.42 11.03
N PRO A 148 -6.86 20.71 11.32
CA PRO A 148 -5.57 21.14 11.82
C PRO A 148 -5.15 20.32 13.04
N ALA A 149 -3.85 20.04 13.18
CA ALA A 149 -3.32 19.22 14.27
C ALA A 149 -3.69 19.75 15.67
N SER A 150 -3.94 21.06 15.80
CA SER A 150 -4.40 21.70 17.04
C SER A 150 -5.76 21.22 17.54
N SER A 151 -6.58 20.59 16.67
CA SER A 151 -7.88 20.03 17.06
C SER A 151 -7.76 18.77 17.92
N GLY A 152 -6.61 18.07 17.87
CA GLY A 152 -6.42 16.78 18.54
C GLY A 152 -7.22 15.62 17.95
N ILE A 153 -7.98 15.83 16.85
CA ILE A 153 -8.77 14.79 16.18
C ILE A 153 -8.04 14.34 14.90
N PRO A 154 -7.64 13.05 14.78
CA PRO A 154 -6.94 12.56 13.60
C PRO A 154 -7.81 12.64 12.33
N TYR A 155 -9.01 12.07 12.40
CA TYR A 155 -9.93 12.00 11.27
C TYR A 155 -11.38 12.25 11.70
N LEU A 156 -12.11 12.95 10.84
CA LEU A 156 -13.57 12.93 10.86
C LEU A 156 -14.05 12.07 9.69
N LEU A 157 -14.94 11.12 9.97
CA LEU A 157 -15.61 10.31 8.95
C LEU A 157 -16.97 10.93 8.65
N TYR A 158 -17.34 11.04 7.38
CA TYR A 158 -18.61 11.60 6.93
C TYR A 158 -19.33 10.64 6.01
N SER A 159 -20.67 10.63 6.07
CA SER A 159 -21.49 10.04 5.00
C SER A 159 -21.49 10.97 3.79
N GLU A 160 -21.23 10.42 2.60
CA GLU A 160 -21.31 11.19 1.36
C GLU A 160 -22.76 11.54 1.00
N SER A 161 -23.70 10.63 1.29
CA SER A 161 -25.13 10.81 0.99
C SER A 161 -25.78 11.96 1.75
N SER A 162 -25.41 12.17 3.02
CA SER A 162 -26.01 13.21 3.88
C SER A 162 -25.08 14.40 4.15
N LYS A 163 -23.79 14.27 3.84
CA LYS A 163 -22.75 15.28 4.14
C LYS A 163 -22.62 15.61 5.63
N THR A 164 -22.97 14.67 6.50
CA THR A 164 -22.85 14.84 7.96
C THR A 164 -21.83 13.86 8.56
N PRO A 165 -21.19 14.23 9.69
CA PRO A 165 -20.19 13.38 10.34
C PRO A 165 -20.83 12.11 10.91
N LEU A 166 -20.06 11.04 10.94
CA LEU A 166 -20.41 9.81 11.63
C LEU A 166 -20.07 9.94 13.10
N THR A 167 -20.95 9.42 13.95
CA THR A 167 -20.88 9.52 15.41
C THR A 167 -21.46 8.28 16.07
N VAL A 168 -21.37 8.24 17.40
CA VAL A 168 -21.97 7.20 18.22
C VAL A 168 -23.38 7.62 18.63
N GLY A 169 -24.33 6.73 18.45
CA GLY A 169 -25.70 6.90 18.93
C GLY A 169 -26.22 5.63 19.58
N HIS A 170 -27.49 5.67 19.95
CA HIS A 170 -28.20 4.52 20.50
C HIS A 170 -29.67 4.58 20.12
N TYR A 171 -30.36 3.45 20.32
CA TYR A 171 -31.80 3.38 20.20
C TYR A 171 -32.47 3.98 21.43
N ARG A 172 -33.58 4.73 21.26
CA ARG A 172 -34.28 5.37 22.38
C ARG A 172 -34.86 4.34 23.35
N LYS A 173 -35.46 3.26 22.85
CA LYS A 173 -36.03 2.20 23.72
C LYS A 173 -34.97 1.24 24.27
N THR A 174 -33.79 1.15 23.64
CA THR A 174 -32.66 0.32 24.11
C THR A 174 -31.35 1.11 24.13
N PRO A 175 -31.16 2.03 25.10
CA PRO A 175 -30.03 2.97 25.14
C PRO A 175 -28.67 2.30 25.41
N ASN A 176 -28.68 1.06 25.91
CA ASN A 176 -27.49 0.25 26.11
C ASN A 176 -26.89 -0.32 24.81
N VAL A 177 -27.60 -0.22 23.68
CA VAL A 177 -27.11 -0.69 22.38
C VAL A 177 -26.57 0.50 21.60
N ASN A 178 -25.24 0.64 21.62
CA ASN A 178 -24.54 1.69 20.88
C ASN A 178 -24.35 1.29 19.41
N ILE A 179 -24.59 2.26 18.52
CA ILE A 179 -24.59 2.10 17.07
C ILE A 179 -23.77 3.20 16.40
N LEU A 180 -23.17 2.88 15.26
CA LEU A 180 -22.62 3.88 14.37
C LEU A 180 -23.78 4.55 13.62
N MET A 181 -23.84 5.88 13.63
CA MET A 181 -24.86 6.62 12.89
C MET A 181 -24.30 7.88 12.24
N SER A 182 -24.98 8.35 11.21
CA SER A 182 -24.75 9.67 10.64
C SER A 182 -25.44 10.73 11.51
N ASN A 183 -24.76 11.84 11.80
CA ASN A 183 -25.37 12.96 12.54
C ASN A 183 -26.53 13.55 11.72
N SER A 184 -27.49 14.18 12.40
CA SER A 184 -28.65 14.84 11.78
C SER A 184 -28.27 16.13 11.03
N LYS A 185 -27.13 16.73 11.36
CA LYS A 185 -26.60 17.96 10.78
C LYS A 185 -25.08 17.85 10.61
N ASP A 186 -24.49 18.71 9.79
CA ASP A 186 -23.03 18.89 9.72
C ASP A 186 -22.56 19.63 10.99
N ASP A 187 -22.47 18.87 12.09
CA ASP A 187 -22.09 19.38 13.41
C ASP A 187 -21.04 18.46 14.03
N ILE A 188 -19.89 19.07 14.35
CA ILE A 188 -18.72 18.43 14.95
C ILE A 188 -18.58 18.72 16.45
N SER A 189 -19.58 19.37 17.07
CA SER A 189 -19.58 19.66 18.51
C SER A 189 -19.75 18.41 19.38
N ASN A 190 -20.34 17.35 18.83
CA ASN A 190 -20.44 16.06 19.49
C ASN A 190 -19.02 15.43 19.59
N PRO A 191 -18.52 15.13 20.80
CA PRO A 191 -17.15 14.64 20.98
C PRO A 191 -16.88 13.27 20.32
N PHE A 192 -17.93 12.49 20.03
CA PHE A 192 -17.81 11.16 19.43
C PHE A 192 -17.67 11.16 17.90
N VAL A 193 -17.50 12.33 17.25
CA VAL A 193 -17.24 12.42 15.79
C VAL A 193 -15.77 12.17 15.41
N GLY A 194 -14.88 12.10 16.41
CA GLY A 194 -13.44 11.89 16.21
C GLY A 194 -13.06 10.42 16.10
N TRP A 195 -12.30 10.10 15.05
CA TRP A 195 -11.88 8.74 14.74
C TRP A 195 -10.36 8.66 14.56
N ASP A 196 -9.78 7.53 14.96
CA ASP A 196 -8.44 7.12 14.58
C ASP A 196 -8.46 5.82 13.78
N LEU A 197 -7.53 5.71 12.83
CA LEU A 197 -7.38 4.59 11.91
C LEU A 197 -6.09 3.85 12.24
N LYS A 198 -6.20 2.85 13.14
CA LYS A 198 -5.04 2.09 13.59
C LYS A 198 -4.73 0.97 12.59
N PRO A 199 -3.55 0.94 11.96
CA PRO A 199 -3.21 -0.15 11.04
C PRO A 199 -3.15 -1.48 11.81
N THR A 200 -3.68 -2.54 11.19
CA THR A 200 -3.68 -3.89 11.78
C THR A 200 -2.51 -4.73 11.25
N SER A 201 -2.31 -5.94 11.76
CA SER A 201 -1.32 -6.87 11.19
C SER A 201 -1.63 -7.25 9.73
N ALA A 202 -2.89 -7.17 9.31
CA ALA A 202 -3.28 -7.43 7.92
C ALA A 202 -3.08 -6.18 7.05
N ALA A 203 -2.23 -6.31 6.03
CA ALA A 203 -1.93 -5.23 5.08
C ALA A 203 -3.20 -4.68 4.41
N GLY A 204 -3.33 -3.35 4.41
CA GLY A 204 -4.49 -2.67 3.84
C GLY A 204 -5.73 -2.61 4.73
N TYR A 205 -5.65 -3.04 6.01
CA TYR A 205 -6.77 -3.00 6.95
C TYR A 205 -6.44 -2.20 8.23
N PHE A 206 -7.46 -1.54 8.76
CA PHE A 206 -7.46 -0.70 9.95
C PHE A 206 -8.48 -1.20 10.97
N ALA A 207 -8.16 -1.02 12.24
CA ALA A 207 -9.14 -0.93 13.29
C ALA A 207 -9.58 0.54 13.38
N ILE A 208 -10.90 0.78 13.36
CA ILE A 208 -11.46 2.13 13.43
C ILE A 208 -11.83 2.38 14.90
N GLU A 209 -11.06 3.23 15.55
CA GLU A 209 -11.18 3.59 16.96
C GLU A 209 -11.95 4.91 17.10
N ASN A 210 -12.86 4.99 18.06
CA ASN A 210 -13.45 6.28 18.44
C ASN A 210 -12.61 6.94 19.53
N GLU A 211 -12.23 8.20 19.33
CA GLU A 211 -11.28 8.90 20.20
C GLU A 211 -11.84 9.20 21.61
N MET A 212 -13.17 9.33 21.72
CA MET A 212 -13.84 9.80 22.94
C MET A 212 -14.80 8.77 23.54
N PHE A 213 -15.13 7.69 22.83
CA PHE A 213 -15.98 6.62 23.37
C PHE A 213 -15.14 5.59 24.13
N LEU A 214 -15.19 5.68 25.46
CA LEU A 214 -14.34 4.92 26.38
C LEU A 214 -15.11 3.84 27.10
N GLY A 215 -14.43 2.72 27.35
CA GLY A 215 -14.88 1.63 28.22
C GLY A 215 -13.83 1.32 29.28
N GLN A 216 -14.21 0.52 30.28
CA GLN A 216 -13.31 0.06 31.32
C GLN A 216 -13.59 -1.42 31.60
N LYS A 217 -12.57 -2.27 31.48
CA LYS A 217 -12.72 -3.72 31.65
C LYS A 217 -12.90 -4.11 33.11
N ASP A 218 -12.18 -3.45 34.00
CA ASP A 218 -12.30 -3.61 35.45
C ASP A 218 -12.50 -2.23 36.09
N PRO A 219 -13.71 -1.94 36.64
CA PRO A 219 -14.01 -0.68 37.30
C PRO A 219 -13.03 -0.30 38.42
N LYS A 220 -12.36 -1.28 39.03
CA LYS A 220 -11.38 -1.07 40.10
C LYS A 220 -9.96 -0.82 39.58
N ASN A 221 -9.72 -0.99 38.29
CA ASN A 221 -8.42 -0.83 37.67
C ASN A 221 -8.45 0.33 36.67
N MET A 222 -7.87 1.47 37.05
CA MET A 222 -7.80 2.66 36.20
C MET A 222 -6.94 2.46 34.94
N TRP A 223 -6.08 1.43 34.90
CA TRP A 223 -5.26 1.08 33.74
C TRP A 223 -6.03 0.23 32.71
N SER A 224 -7.24 -0.22 33.05
CA SER A 224 -8.08 -1.04 32.18
C SER A 224 -9.02 -0.23 31.27
N VAL A 225 -8.83 1.09 31.22
CA VAL A 225 -9.57 1.99 30.35
C VAL A 225 -9.09 1.81 28.91
N PHE A 226 -10.03 1.68 27.98
CA PHE A 226 -9.77 1.52 26.56
C PHE A 226 -10.75 2.36 25.74
N ASN A 227 -10.39 2.62 24.48
CA ASN A 227 -11.27 3.21 23.49
C ASN A 227 -12.04 2.11 22.75
N TYR A 228 -13.31 2.35 22.47
CA TYR A 228 -14.12 1.44 21.68
C TYR A 228 -13.75 1.49 20.18
N TYR A 229 -13.74 0.30 19.57
CA TYR A 229 -13.50 0.11 18.15
C TYR A 229 -14.77 -0.36 17.46
N LEU A 230 -14.93 -0.01 16.18
CA LEU A 230 -15.98 -0.59 15.36
C LEU A 230 -15.80 -2.11 15.24
N GLU A 231 -16.89 -2.84 15.41
CA GLU A 231 -16.95 -4.30 15.25
C GLU A 231 -18.25 -4.66 14.53
N VAL A 232 -18.16 -5.64 13.63
CA VAL A 232 -19.34 -6.31 13.08
C VAL A 232 -19.69 -7.51 13.95
N ASN A 233 -20.85 -7.51 14.59
CA ASN A 233 -21.28 -8.65 15.40
C ASN A 233 -21.76 -9.84 14.52
N ASP A 234 -22.07 -10.96 15.15
CA ASP A 234 -22.51 -12.18 14.45
C ASP A 234 -23.81 -12.00 13.66
N ASN A 235 -24.61 -10.98 13.96
CA ASN A 235 -25.84 -10.63 13.23
C ASN A 235 -25.61 -9.66 12.06
N ASN A 236 -24.34 -9.40 11.69
CA ASN A 236 -23.92 -8.40 10.70
C ASN A 236 -24.32 -6.96 11.05
N GLU A 237 -24.35 -6.64 12.33
CA GLU A 237 -24.65 -5.28 12.79
C GLU A 237 -23.35 -4.57 13.19
N LEU A 238 -23.22 -3.30 12.82
CA LEU A 238 -22.11 -2.44 13.26
C LEU A 238 -22.33 -2.01 14.71
N ARG A 239 -21.40 -2.41 15.57
CA ARG A 239 -21.40 -2.14 17.01
C ARG A 239 -20.00 -1.70 17.45
N PHE A 240 -19.83 -1.58 18.77
CA PHE A 240 -18.60 -1.16 19.41
C PHE A 240 -18.10 -2.21 20.40
N ALA A 241 -16.81 -2.52 20.35
CA ALA A 241 -16.17 -3.49 21.26
C ALA A 241 -14.71 -3.10 21.59
N GLU A 242 -14.14 -3.73 22.61
CA GLU A 242 -12.69 -3.68 22.88
C GLU A 242 -11.94 -4.33 21.69
N TYR A 243 -10.80 -3.75 21.29
CA TYR A 243 -10.01 -4.34 20.21
C TYR A 243 -9.38 -5.66 20.63
N THR A 244 -9.73 -6.73 19.90
CA THR A 244 -9.22 -8.09 20.10
C THR A 244 -8.48 -8.62 18.87
N GLY A 245 -8.40 -7.84 17.78
CA GLY A 245 -7.72 -8.22 16.54
C GLY A 245 -8.51 -9.19 15.65
N LYS A 246 -9.81 -9.37 15.92
CA LYS A 246 -10.71 -10.18 15.09
C LYS A 246 -10.87 -9.60 13.68
N ASN A 247 -11.21 -10.44 12.71
CA ASN A 247 -11.44 -9.98 11.34
C ASN A 247 -12.66 -9.05 11.23
N GLN A 248 -13.65 -9.23 12.10
CA GLN A 248 -14.83 -8.36 12.23
C GLN A 248 -14.50 -6.93 12.70
N GLN A 249 -13.27 -6.67 13.15
CA GLN A 249 -12.78 -5.36 13.58
C GLN A 249 -11.80 -4.74 12.56
N LYS A 250 -11.55 -5.42 11.43
CA LYS A 250 -10.58 -4.99 10.41
C LYS A 250 -11.34 -4.43 9.22
N PHE A 251 -11.20 -3.14 8.96
CA PHE A 251 -11.85 -2.44 7.85
C PHE A 251 -10.80 -1.97 6.85
N PHE A 252 -11.12 -1.87 5.57
CA PHE A 252 -10.27 -1.16 4.63
C PHE A 252 -10.99 0.01 3.99
N ILE A 253 -10.21 1.01 3.60
CA ILE A 253 -10.66 2.19 2.88
C ILE A 253 -10.19 2.06 1.44
N LYS A 254 -11.12 2.21 0.50
CA LYS A 254 -10.84 2.27 -0.94
C LYS A 254 -11.42 3.56 -1.53
N PRO A 255 -10.59 4.50 -2.01
CA PRO A 255 -11.08 5.64 -2.78
C PRO A 255 -11.81 5.21 -4.04
N ILE A 256 -12.88 5.92 -4.39
CA ILE A 256 -13.60 5.76 -5.67
C ILE A 256 -12.77 6.32 -6.82
N ALA A 257 -12.04 7.41 -6.56
CA ALA A 257 -11.17 8.04 -7.53
C ALA A 257 -10.05 7.10 -8.00
N ARG A 258 -9.87 7.01 -9.31
CA ARG A 258 -8.81 6.22 -9.94
C ARG A 258 -7.62 7.11 -10.25
N PHE A 259 -6.53 6.92 -9.52
CA PHE A 259 -5.30 7.69 -9.72
C PHE A 259 -4.51 7.11 -10.89
N THR A 260 -3.93 7.98 -11.72
CA THR A 260 -3.14 7.56 -12.89
C THR A 260 -1.66 7.65 -12.57
N VAL A 261 -0.94 6.53 -12.71
CA VAL A 261 0.51 6.49 -12.58
C VAL A 261 1.12 7.37 -13.66
N GLY A 262 1.95 8.33 -13.27
CA GLY A 262 2.55 9.29 -14.19
C GLY A 262 4.05 9.07 -14.38
N ASN A 263 4.78 8.86 -13.28
CA ASN A 263 6.23 8.79 -13.29
C ASN A 263 6.77 7.88 -12.18
N VAL A 264 8.05 7.56 -12.31
CA VAL A 264 8.82 6.80 -11.33
C VAL A 264 10.19 7.44 -11.15
N SER A 265 10.60 7.60 -9.90
CA SER A 265 11.94 8.00 -9.50
C SER A 265 12.69 6.78 -8.99
N TYR A 266 13.80 6.46 -9.65
CA TYR A 266 14.68 5.34 -9.28
C TYR A 266 15.87 5.86 -8.46
N ASN A 267 16.23 5.15 -7.40
CA ASN A 267 17.45 5.40 -6.64
C ASN A 267 18.56 4.46 -7.13
N PHE A 268 19.31 4.90 -8.16
CA PHE A 268 20.38 4.11 -8.75
C PHE A 268 21.61 3.96 -7.84
N GLU A 269 21.85 4.90 -6.92
CA GLU A 269 22.95 4.80 -5.94
C GLU A 269 22.75 3.63 -4.97
N ALA A 270 21.50 3.25 -4.71
CA ALA A 270 21.13 2.10 -3.89
C ALA A 270 20.83 0.83 -4.71
N ALA A 271 21.11 0.84 -6.02
CA ALA A 271 20.84 -0.31 -6.88
C ALA A 271 21.81 -1.46 -6.61
N LYS A 272 21.31 -2.69 -6.77
CA LYS A 272 22.09 -3.92 -6.76
C LYS A 272 22.06 -4.55 -8.14
N VAL A 273 23.23 -4.82 -8.69
CA VAL A 273 23.41 -5.47 -10.00
C VAL A 273 24.22 -6.74 -9.77
N THR A 274 23.66 -7.89 -10.14
CA THR A 274 24.35 -9.18 -10.07
C THR A 274 24.33 -9.88 -11.41
N ASP A 275 25.35 -10.69 -11.67
CA ASP A 275 25.43 -11.46 -12.91
C ASP A 275 24.28 -12.48 -12.97
N ALA A 276 23.66 -12.58 -14.14
CA ALA A 276 22.67 -13.61 -14.43
C ALA A 276 23.24 -14.58 -15.48
N THR A 277 22.56 -15.71 -15.67
CA THR A 277 22.89 -16.62 -16.78
C THR A 277 22.79 -15.86 -18.11
N PRO A 278 23.85 -15.87 -18.94
CA PRO A 278 23.84 -15.20 -20.23
C PRO A 278 22.68 -15.67 -21.10
N TYR A 279 22.07 -14.75 -21.84
CA TYR A 279 20.99 -15.06 -22.76
C TYR A 279 21.58 -15.60 -24.07
N GLU A 280 21.29 -16.86 -24.39
CA GLU A 280 21.76 -17.48 -25.62
C GLU A 280 20.81 -17.22 -26.78
N VAL A 281 21.33 -16.71 -27.88
CA VAL A 281 20.65 -16.66 -29.17
C VAL A 281 21.40 -17.54 -30.16
N LYS A 282 20.69 -18.51 -30.76
CA LYS A 282 21.28 -19.53 -31.66
C LYS A 282 20.77 -19.35 -33.06
N PHE A 283 21.67 -19.48 -34.02
CA PHE A 283 21.39 -19.31 -35.44
C PHE A 283 22.04 -20.42 -36.23
N ASN A 284 21.25 -21.05 -37.11
CA ASN A 284 21.72 -22.06 -38.03
C ASN A 284 21.77 -21.47 -39.45
N ARG A 285 22.86 -21.70 -40.17
CA ARG A 285 23.06 -21.25 -41.55
C ARG A 285 23.70 -22.34 -42.39
N VAL A 286 23.21 -22.53 -43.60
CA VAL A 286 23.84 -23.41 -44.58
C VAL A 286 24.84 -22.58 -45.38
N PHE A 287 26.10 -23.01 -45.39
CA PHE A 287 27.13 -22.42 -46.21
C PHE A 287 27.43 -23.31 -47.41
N GLN A 288 27.48 -22.71 -48.61
CA GLN A 288 27.92 -23.32 -49.85
C GLN A 288 28.75 -22.28 -50.61
N GLY A 289 30.06 -22.50 -50.70
CA GLY A 289 30.95 -21.48 -51.25
C GLY A 289 32.41 -21.88 -51.28
N LYS A 290 33.27 -20.89 -51.51
CA LYS A 290 34.72 -21.10 -51.51
C LYS A 290 35.23 -21.23 -50.07
N PRO A 291 36.07 -22.24 -49.75
CA PRO A 291 36.72 -22.32 -48.44
C PRO A 291 37.39 -21.01 -48.06
N ARG A 292 37.36 -20.65 -46.77
CA ARG A 292 37.93 -19.40 -46.22
C ARG A 292 37.37 -18.09 -46.80
N SER A 293 36.26 -18.10 -47.53
CA SER A 293 35.58 -16.86 -47.91
C SER A 293 34.96 -16.17 -46.69
N GLU A 294 34.86 -14.84 -46.74
CA GLU A 294 34.13 -14.06 -45.73
C GLU A 294 32.64 -14.43 -45.78
N ILE A 295 32.04 -14.55 -44.59
CA ILE A 295 30.62 -14.74 -44.37
C ILE A 295 30.14 -13.50 -43.63
N VAL A 296 29.08 -12.87 -44.14
CA VAL A 296 28.40 -11.75 -43.49
C VAL A 296 26.92 -12.09 -43.44
N GLU A 297 26.38 -12.19 -42.23
CA GLU A 297 25.02 -12.62 -41.99
C GLU A 297 24.30 -11.62 -41.11
N ASP A 298 23.13 -11.19 -41.56
CA ASP A 298 22.18 -10.45 -40.74
C ASP A 298 21.30 -11.43 -39.97
N VAL A 299 21.23 -11.19 -38.67
CA VAL A 299 20.68 -12.12 -37.72
C VAL A 299 19.72 -11.37 -36.81
N ASN A 300 18.45 -11.75 -36.85
CA ASN A 300 17.42 -11.16 -36.00
C ASN A 300 17.15 -12.06 -34.79
N GLY A 301 17.33 -11.53 -33.60
CA GLY A 301 17.03 -12.21 -32.34
C GLY A 301 15.91 -11.50 -31.59
N ARG A 302 14.91 -12.26 -31.13
CA ARG A 302 13.95 -11.77 -30.13
C ARG A 302 14.56 -12.00 -28.75
N VAL A 303 14.79 -10.93 -28.01
CA VAL A 303 15.29 -10.96 -26.64
C VAL A 303 14.13 -10.74 -25.68
N THR A 304 14.14 -11.47 -24.56
CA THR A 304 13.12 -11.35 -23.51
C THR A 304 13.74 -10.93 -22.21
N GLU A 305 13.43 -9.71 -21.80
CA GLU A 305 13.78 -9.12 -20.51
C GLU A 305 12.57 -9.24 -19.56
N LYS A 306 12.78 -9.01 -18.26
CA LYS A 306 11.70 -9.07 -17.26
C LYS A 306 11.71 -7.83 -16.37
N SER A 307 10.52 -7.41 -15.94
CA SER A 307 10.33 -6.25 -15.06
C SER A 307 9.22 -6.48 -14.05
N TRP A 308 9.44 -6.15 -12.79
CA TRP A 308 8.46 -6.24 -11.71
C TRP A 308 8.65 -5.12 -10.69
N PHE A 309 7.58 -4.44 -10.30
CA PHE A 309 7.61 -3.45 -9.22
C PHE A 309 7.15 -4.11 -7.92
N GLN A 310 8.09 -4.60 -7.11
CA GLN A 310 7.77 -5.10 -5.78
C GLN A 310 7.48 -3.91 -4.84
N GLN A 311 6.21 -3.56 -4.74
CA GLN A 311 5.75 -2.45 -3.89
C GLN A 311 5.84 -2.80 -2.42
N ASN A 312 6.23 -1.83 -1.59
CA ASN A 312 6.10 -1.92 -0.15
C ASN A 312 4.62 -1.88 0.27
N ARG A 313 4.37 -2.28 1.51
CA ARG A 313 3.05 -2.27 2.13
C ARG A 313 2.40 -0.89 1.98
N SER A 314 1.14 -0.88 1.53
CA SER A 314 0.27 0.29 1.60
C SER A 314 -0.94 -0.05 2.45
N ASN A 315 -1.28 0.82 3.39
CA ASN A 315 -2.41 0.62 4.27
C ASN A 315 -3.75 1.07 3.65
N ILE A 316 -3.72 1.83 2.55
CA ILE A 316 -4.92 2.24 1.80
C ILE A 316 -5.02 1.42 0.51
N LYS A 317 -6.21 0.93 0.15
CA LYS A 317 -6.40 0.17 -1.09
C LYS A 317 -6.74 1.10 -2.25
N PHE A 318 -5.77 1.34 -3.12
CA PHE A 318 -5.98 2.15 -4.33
C PHE A 318 -6.32 1.30 -5.55
N ASP A 319 -7.20 1.82 -6.40
CA ASP A 319 -7.34 1.37 -7.78
C ASP A 319 -6.53 2.31 -8.67
N LEU A 320 -5.53 1.79 -9.35
CA LEU A 320 -4.61 2.59 -10.16
C LEU A 320 -4.91 2.38 -11.65
N ASN A 321 -4.82 3.47 -12.41
CA ASN A 321 -4.59 3.39 -13.85
C ASN A 321 -3.09 3.29 -14.10
N THR A 322 -2.65 2.19 -14.69
CA THR A 322 -1.25 1.86 -14.96
C THR A 322 -0.94 1.78 -16.47
N ASP A 323 -1.80 2.36 -17.31
CA ASP A 323 -1.64 2.38 -18.76
C ASP A 323 -0.42 3.20 -19.22
N THR A 324 0.02 4.16 -18.39
CA THR A 324 1.21 4.95 -18.65
C THR A 324 2.46 4.07 -18.70
N LEU A 325 3.21 4.25 -19.79
CA LEU A 325 4.45 3.56 -20.05
C LEU A 325 5.63 4.29 -19.38
N LEU A 326 6.32 3.59 -18.48
CA LEU A 326 7.49 4.06 -17.73
C LEU A 326 8.78 3.61 -18.42
N LYS A 327 9.86 4.39 -18.29
CA LYS A 327 11.20 3.99 -18.77
C LYS A 327 11.72 2.80 -17.96
N MET A 328 12.21 1.76 -18.63
CA MET A 328 12.85 0.62 -17.97
C MET A 328 14.34 0.91 -17.69
N PRO A 329 14.84 0.64 -16.46
CA PRO A 329 16.28 0.64 -16.18
C PRO A 329 17.06 -0.36 -17.04
N THR A 330 18.27 0.04 -17.42
CA THR A 330 19.26 -0.82 -18.07
C THR A 330 20.53 -0.92 -17.21
N VAL A 331 21.51 -1.72 -17.66
CA VAL A 331 22.81 -1.88 -16.99
C VAL A 331 23.94 -1.57 -17.96
N LEU A 332 24.85 -0.68 -17.57
CA LEU A 332 26.13 -0.46 -18.23
C LEU A 332 27.22 -0.33 -17.17
N ALA A 333 28.43 -0.86 -17.46
CA ALA A 333 29.56 -0.85 -16.52
C ALA A 333 29.18 -1.38 -15.11
N ARG A 334 28.32 -2.41 -15.06
CA ARG A 334 27.78 -2.99 -13.81
C ARG A 334 27.00 -2.01 -12.93
N LYS A 335 26.54 -0.88 -13.48
CA LYS A 335 25.67 0.10 -12.82
C LYS A 335 24.31 0.13 -13.49
N ALA A 336 23.24 0.21 -12.68
CA ALA A 336 21.90 0.43 -13.19
C ALA A 336 21.69 1.92 -13.51
N LEU A 337 20.99 2.23 -14.61
CA LEU A 337 20.70 3.59 -15.03
C LEU A 337 19.50 3.66 -15.99
N LEU A 338 19.03 4.87 -16.27
CA LEU A 338 18.20 5.15 -17.44
C LEU A 338 19.08 5.73 -18.55
N LEU A 339 18.86 5.31 -19.79
CA LEU A 339 19.38 5.99 -20.97
C LEU A 339 18.29 6.87 -21.58
N ASP A 340 18.71 7.87 -22.35
CA ASP A 340 17.84 8.61 -23.24
C ASP A 340 17.70 7.90 -24.59
N GLY A 341 16.58 8.14 -25.29
CA GLY A 341 16.25 7.50 -26.57
C GLY A 341 15.13 6.45 -26.49
N GLU A 342 14.99 5.65 -27.56
CA GLU A 342 14.02 4.56 -27.63
C GLU A 342 14.45 3.37 -26.78
N LEU A 343 14.12 3.43 -25.49
CA LEU A 343 14.26 2.32 -24.57
C LEU A 343 12.98 1.48 -24.46
N PRO A 344 13.10 0.22 -24.02
CA PRO A 344 11.95 -0.55 -23.61
C PRO A 344 11.15 0.21 -22.55
N LYS A 345 9.84 0.29 -22.80
CA LYS A 345 8.89 0.88 -21.86
C LYS A 345 8.11 -0.22 -21.15
N ILE A 346 7.82 0.01 -19.87
CA ILE A 346 7.17 -0.96 -18.98
C ILE A 346 5.96 -0.33 -18.30
N ARG A 347 4.99 -1.15 -17.92
CA ARG A 347 3.87 -0.69 -17.09
C ARG A 347 4.21 -0.86 -15.62
N TYR A 348 3.56 -0.08 -14.76
CA TYR A 348 3.59 -0.31 -13.33
C TYR A 348 2.82 -1.59 -12.98
N ASN A 349 3.55 -2.70 -12.84
CA ASN A 349 3.01 -4.01 -12.52
C ASN A 349 3.56 -4.50 -11.18
N ILE A 350 2.67 -4.64 -10.20
CA ILE A 350 2.98 -5.09 -8.85
C ILE A 350 2.70 -6.58 -8.61
N SER A 351 1.93 -7.25 -9.48
CA SER A 351 1.50 -8.62 -9.24
C SER A 351 2.61 -9.64 -9.47
N SER A 352 3.43 -9.43 -10.49
CA SER A 352 4.48 -10.36 -10.91
C SER A 352 5.37 -9.75 -11.99
N TYR A 353 6.37 -10.53 -12.44
CA TYR A 353 7.17 -10.19 -13.62
C TYR A 353 6.32 -10.08 -14.88
N GLN A 354 6.46 -8.95 -15.57
CA GLN A 354 6.06 -8.79 -16.97
C GLN A 354 7.25 -9.10 -17.88
N ASN A 355 6.99 -9.75 -19.01
CA ASN A 355 7.99 -9.94 -20.06
C ASN A 355 8.07 -8.69 -20.94
N VAL A 356 9.29 -8.28 -21.26
CA VAL A 356 9.59 -7.13 -22.11
C VAL A 356 10.36 -7.65 -23.31
N TYR A 357 9.77 -7.54 -24.49
CA TYR A 357 10.35 -8.08 -25.72
C TYR A 357 11.03 -6.98 -26.52
N SER A 358 12.27 -7.24 -26.96
CA SER A 358 12.96 -6.41 -27.94
C SER A 358 13.42 -7.28 -29.11
N TYR A 359 13.23 -6.78 -30.33
CA TYR A 359 13.84 -7.36 -31.52
C TYR A 359 15.18 -6.67 -31.74
N ARG A 360 16.24 -7.45 -31.81
CA ARG A 360 17.59 -6.96 -32.01
C ARG A 360 18.16 -7.55 -33.29
N LYS A 361 18.68 -6.68 -34.15
CA LYS A 361 19.37 -7.06 -35.37
C LYS A 361 20.86 -7.06 -35.09
N TYR A 362 21.52 -8.14 -35.50
CA TYR A 362 22.95 -8.36 -35.34
C TYR A 362 23.53 -8.68 -36.71
N THR A 363 24.59 -7.99 -37.10
CA THR A 363 25.37 -8.40 -38.27
C THR A 363 26.58 -9.16 -37.78
N VAL A 364 26.70 -10.44 -38.12
CA VAL A 364 27.84 -11.28 -37.75
C VAL A 364 28.73 -11.45 -38.97
N LYS A 365 30.04 -11.28 -38.80
CA LYS A 365 31.03 -11.57 -39.84
C LYS A 365 32.08 -12.57 -39.38
N GLY A 366 32.53 -13.44 -40.26
CA GLY A 366 33.59 -14.43 -40.00
C GLY A 366 34.06 -15.09 -41.28
N PHE A 367 34.88 -16.13 -41.18
CA PHE A 367 35.36 -16.90 -42.33
C PHE A 367 34.77 -18.31 -42.33
N ALA A 368 34.47 -18.81 -43.53
CA ALA A 368 34.08 -20.20 -43.73
C ALA A 368 35.22 -21.17 -43.32
N PRO A 369 34.91 -22.37 -42.82
CA PRO A 369 35.90 -23.40 -42.56
C PRO A 369 36.57 -23.88 -43.86
N GLN A 370 37.60 -24.74 -43.76
CA GLN A 370 38.24 -25.39 -44.92
C GLN A 370 37.36 -26.46 -45.60
N THR A 371 36.11 -26.12 -45.92
CA THR A 371 35.19 -26.96 -46.71
C THR A 371 34.32 -26.08 -47.60
N ASN A 372 33.84 -26.64 -48.70
CA ASN A 372 32.96 -25.97 -49.65
C ASN A 372 31.48 -25.97 -49.20
N LYS A 373 31.11 -26.82 -48.24
CA LYS A 373 29.73 -27.00 -47.76
C LYS A 373 29.69 -27.40 -46.30
N CYS A 374 28.97 -26.67 -45.47
CA CYS A 374 28.75 -27.01 -44.06
C CYS A 374 27.49 -26.36 -43.49
N LEU A 375 27.00 -26.90 -42.37
CA LEU A 375 26.05 -26.23 -41.50
C LEU A 375 26.85 -25.43 -40.46
N ILE A 376 26.56 -24.14 -40.34
CA ILE A 376 27.15 -23.23 -39.36
C ILE A 376 26.14 -23.02 -38.23
N LEU A 377 26.54 -23.33 -37.01
CA LEU A 377 25.81 -22.99 -35.79
C LEU A 377 26.54 -21.82 -35.12
N ILE A 378 25.90 -20.65 -35.12
CA ILE A 378 26.38 -19.46 -34.42
C ILE A 378 25.59 -19.35 -33.13
N THR A 379 26.27 -19.38 -31.99
CA THR A 379 25.67 -19.11 -30.67
C THR A 379 26.22 -17.81 -30.14
N MET A 380 25.34 -16.86 -29.88
CA MET A 380 25.65 -15.58 -29.28
C MET A 380 25.17 -15.56 -27.83
N LYS A 381 26.09 -15.33 -26.89
CA LYS A 381 25.81 -15.21 -25.47
C LYS A 381 25.79 -13.75 -25.09
N LEU A 382 24.60 -13.20 -24.89
CA LEU A 382 24.39 -11.84 -24.44
C LEU A 382 24.60 -11.76 -22.93
N THR A 383 25.42 -10.83 -22.48
CA THR A 383 25.57 -10.53 -21.05
C THR A 383 24.21 -10.18 -20.45
N SER A 384 23.92 -10.71 -19.26
CA SER A 384 22.62 -10.56 -18.61
C SER A 384 22.80 -10.28 -17.11
N TYR A 385 21.91 -9.49 -16.55
CA TYR A 385 21.97 -9.09 -15.14
C TYR A 385 20.63 -9.26 -14.44
N ASN A 386 20.67 -9.64 -13.17
CA ASN A 386 19.57 -9.42 -12.25
C ASN A 386 19.79 -8.07 -11.56
N VAL A 387 18.75 -7.24 -11.53
CA VAL A 387 18.83 -5.86 -11.06
C VAL A 387 17.75 -5.62 -10.03
N GLU A 388 18.12 -4.99 -8.92
CA GLU A 388 17.20 -4.48 -7.90
C GLU A 388 17.43 -2.98 -7.73
N VAL A 389 16.41 -2.15 -7.93
CA VAL A 389 16.52 -0.69 -7.79
C VAL A 389 15.39 -0.17 -6.91
N PRO A 390 15.69 0.43 -5.74
CA PRO A 390 14.67 1.11 -4.95
C PRO A 390 14.00 2.22 -5.75
N TYR A 391 12.69 2.38 -5.62
CA TYR A 391 11.94 3.37 -6.38
C TYR A 391 10.87 4.08 -5.53
N THR A 392 10.45 5.24 -6.02
CA THR A 392 9.20 5.91 -5.66
C THR A 392 8.38 6.15 -6.92
N VAL A 393 7.16 5.63 -6.99
CA VAL A 393 6.22 5.88 -8.10
C VAL A 393 5.18 6.89 -7.63
N TYR A 394 4.75 7.77 -8.54
CA TYR A 394 3.74 8.77 -8.24
C TYR A 394 2.54 8.60 -9.18
N ALA A 395 1.36 8.78 -8.60
CA ALA A 395 0.10 8.75 -9.32
C ALA A 395 -0.73 9.97 -8.96
N GLN A 396 -1.49 10.49 -9.92
CA GLN A 396 -2.23 11.74 -9.77
C GLN A 396 -3.70 11.60 -10.13
N TYR A 397 -4.51 12.44 -9.47
CA TYR A 397 -5.94 12.62 -9.74
C TYR A 397 -6.33 14.05 -9.37
N ASN A 398 -6.81 14.84 -10.34
CA ASN A 398 -7.28 16.22 -10.12
C ASN A 398 -6.33 17.09 -9.26
N GLY A 399 -5.02 17.08 -9.58
CA GLY A 399 -4.00 17.85 -8.86
C GLY A 399 -3.59 17.28 -7.49
N ARG A 400 -4.19 16.16 -7.06
CA ARG A 400 -3.79 15.42 -5.85
C ARG A 400 -2.82 14.32 -6.25
N GLU A 401 -1.76 14.16 -5.46
CA GLU A 401 -0.71 13.17 -5.69
C GLU A 401 -0.70 12.13 -4.57
N ILE A 402 -0.58 10.86 -4.97
CA ILE A 402 -0.24 9.75 -4.08
C ILE A 402 1.06 9.14 -4.55
N LYS A 403 1.77 8.46 -3.63
CA LYS A 403 3.04 7.81 -3.93
C LYS A 403 3.17 6.46 -3.25
N PHE A 404 3.93 5.59 -3.90
CA PHE A 404 4.30 4.28 -3.36
C PHE A 404 5.80 4.08 -3.51
N THR A 405 6.40 3.38 -2.55
CA THR A 405 7.81 3.01 -2.59
C THR A 405 7.94 1.51 -2.73
N GLY A 406 9.10 1.05 -3.18
CA GLY A 406 9.40 -0.37 -3.27
C GLY A 406 10.74 -0.63 -3.95
N THR A 407 10.91 -1.86 -4.42
CA THR A 407 12.07 -2.28 -5.20
C THR A 407 11.62 -2.75 -6.57
N TRP A 408 12.14 -2.14 -7.62
CA TRP A 408 11.97 -2.63 -8.98
C TRP A 408 12.97 -3.75 -9.20
N LYS A 409 12.50 -4.88 -9.73
CA LYS A 409 13.31 -6.04 -10.06
C LYS A 409 13.31 -6.28 -11.55
N GLY A 410 14.50 -6.46 -12.12
CA GLY A 410 14.70 -6.65 -13.54
C GLY A 410 15.59 -7.84 -13.87
N TYR A 411 15.26 -8.55 -14.94
CA TYR A 411 16.23 -9.33 -15.71
C TYR A 411 16.54 -8.53 -16.97
N VAL A 412 17.75 -7.99 -17.04
CA VAL A 412 18.15 -6.97 -18.02
C VAL A 412 19.25 -7.54 -18.90
N ILE A 413 19.11 -7.29 -20.20
CA ILE A 413 20.10 -7.65 -21.20
C ILE A 413 20.53 -6.34 -21.87
N PRO A 414 21.72 -5.80 -21.58
CA PRO A 414 22.16 -4.52 -22.17
C PRO A 414 22.17 -4.56 -23.69
N ASN A 415 22.10 -3.39 -24.33
CA ASN A 415 22.20 -3.32 -25.78
C ASN A 415 23.59 -3.83 -26.23
N PRO A 416 23.67 -4.81 -27.16
CA PRO A 416 24.93 -5.29 -27.73
C PRO A 416 25.82 -4.19 -28.34
N ASP A 417 25.26 -3.05 -28.75
CA ASP A 417 26.04 -1.92 -29.26
C ASP A 417 27.00 -1.34 -28.20
N TYR A 418 26.65 -1.48 -26.92
CA TYR A 418 27.44 -1.01 -25.79
C TYR A 418 28.19 -2.14 -25.08
N VAL A 419 27.66 -3.37 -25.11
CA VAL A 419 28.23 -4.53 -24.42
C VAL A 419 28.38 -5.67 -25.42
N ASP A 420 29.62 -5.91 -25.84
CA ASP A 420 29.90 -6.96 -26.83
C ASP A 420 29.49 -8.35 -26.29
N PRO A 421 28.71 -9.12 -27.06
CA PRO A 421 28.38 -10.49 -26.70
C PRO A 421 29.51 -11.44 -27.05
N ILE A 422 29.51 -12.60 -26.39
CA ILE A 422 30.46 -13.68 -26.69
C ILE A 422 29.86 -14.53 -27.80
N ILE A 423 30.58 -14.68 -28.91
CA ILE A 423 30.17 -15.52 -30.04
C ILE A 423 30.97 -16.82 -30.02
N THR A 424 30.27 -17.93 -30.14
CA THR A 424 30.86 -19.24 -30.37
C THR A 424 30.25 -19.86 -31.62
N THR A 425 31.10 -20.26 -32.56
CA THR A 425 30.67 -20.86 -33.82
C THR A 425 31.12 -22.31 -33.90
N ARG A 426 30.25 -23.18 -34.39
CA ARG A 426 30.52 -24.60 -34.67
C ARG A 426 30.12 -24.91 -36.11
N PHE A 427 30.81 -25.86 -36.72
CA PHE A 427 30.57 -26.26 -38.10
C PHE A 427 30.25 -27.75 -38.14
N PHE A 428 29.29 -28.16 -38.98
CA PHE A 428 28.89 -29.55 -39.10
C PHE A 428 28.86 -29.98 -40.56
N ASN A 429 29.29 -31.21 -40.81
CA ASN A 429 29.10 -31.87 -42.10
C ASN A 429 27.60 -32.06 -42.32
N MET A 430 27.10 -31.62 -43.48
CA MET A 430 25.67 -31.63 -43.74
C MET A 430 25.09 -33.01 -44.04
N THR A 431 25.94 -34.00 -44.29
CA THR A 431 25.54 -35.38 -44.61
C THR A 431 25.75 -36.29 -43.41
N THR A 432 26.91 -36.23 -42.74
CA THR A 432 27.23 -37.11 -41.62
C THR A 432 26.78 -36.55 -40.26
N GLY A 433 26.55 -35.23 -40.17
CA GLY A 433 26.26 -34.54 -38.91
C GLY A 433 27.48 -34.36 -38.00
N GLU A 434 28.66 -34.87 -38.39
CA GLU A 434 29.89 -34.76 -37.61
C GLU A 434 30.39 -33.31 -37.56
N GLU A 435 30.97 -32.94 -36.42
CA GLU A 435 31.55 -31.61 -36.23
C GLU A 435 32.86 -31.46 -37.02
N ILE A 436 32.98 -30.35 -37.74
CA ILE A 436 34.18 -29.94 -38.48
C ILE A 436 34.97 -28.99 -37.57
N PHE A 437 36.11 -29.47 -37.06
CA PHE A 437 36.97 -28.71 -36.16
C PHE A 437 37.90 -27.77 -36.93
N ASP A 438 37.47 -26.54 -37.21
CA ASP A 438 38.32 -25.45 -37.70
C ASP A 438 38.32 -24.31 -36.67
N SER A 439 39.26 -24.36 -35.73
CA SER A 439 39.32 -23.42 -34.60
C SER A 439 39.62 -21.97 -35.02
N GLU A 440 40.34 -21.80 -36.11
CA GLU A 440 40.69 -20.48 -36.64
C GLU A 440 39.46 -19.83 -37.28
N ALA A 441 38.75 -20.58 -38.13
CA ALA A 441 37.48 -20.13 -38.69
C ALA A 441 36.45 -19.86 -37.58
N ALA A 442 36.34 -20.73 -36.57
CA ALA A 442 35.39 -20.56 -35.47
C ALA A 442 35.64 -19.28 -34.66
N LYS A 443 36.90 -18.96 -34.36
CA LYS A 443 37.30 -17.75 -33.61
C LYS A 443 37.22 -16.45 -34.43
N SER A 444 37.11 -16.55 -35.75
CA SER A 444 37.04 -15.37 -36.62
C SER A 444 35.71 -14.62 -36.54
N PHE A 445 34.65 -15.27 -36.04
CA PHE A 445 33.30 -14.71 -35.99
C PHE A 445 33.17 -13.61 -34.94
N LYS A 446 32.69 -12.44 -35.37
CA LYS A 446 32.46 -11.26 -34.52
C LYS A 446 31.29 -10.42 -35.00
N ILE A 447 30.76 -9.57 -34.12
CA ILE A 447 29.76 -8.56 -34.52
C ILE A 447 30.43 -7.50 -35.41
N LYS A 448 29.75 -7.14 -36.49
CA LYS A 448 30.06 -5.97 -37.31
C LYS A 448 29.22 -4.81 -36.78
N ARG A 449 29.90 -3.74 -36.36
CA ARG A 449 29.28 -2.45 -36.02
C ARG A 449 29.18 -1.59 -37.27
#